data_AF-A0A939YMF6-F1
#
_entry.id   AF-A0A939YMF6-F1
#
_cell.length_a   1.000
_cell.length_b   1.000
_cell.length_c   1.000
_cell.angle_alpha   90.00
_cell.angle_beta   90.00
_cell.angle_gamma   90.00
#
_symmetry.space_group_name_H-M   'P 1'
#
loop_
_entity.id
_entity.type
_entity.pdbx_description
1 polymer ?
#
loop_
_entity_poly.entity_id
_entity_poly.type
_entity_poly.pdbx_seq_one_letter_code
_entity_poly.pdbx_strand_id
1 'polypeptide(L)' 'MKKKALMRLAANVRMDIVTEVYSASSGHPGGSLSIADVLAYLYKYVLRVDPKNPDDPDRDRFVLS' A
#
# COMPACT_ATOMS: atom_id res chain seq x y z
N MET A 1 9.22 -17.31 -7.02
CA MET A 1 9.17 -16.01 -7.75
C MET A 1 8.16 -15.01 -7.16
N LYS A 2 6.90 -15.40 -6.87
CA LYS A 2 5.86 -14.49 -6.34
C LYS A 2 6.21 -13.81 -5.00
N LYS A 3 6.72 -14.56 -4.01
CA LYS A 3 7.10 -14.02 -2.68
C LYS A 3 8.13 -12.88 -2.76
N LYS A 4 9.19 -13.04 -3.56
CA LYS A 4 10.25 -12.03 -3.71
C LYS A 4 9.74 -10.73 -4.33
N ALA A 5 8.79 -10.81 -5.27
CA ALA A 5 8.16 -9.64 -5.86
C ALA A 5 7.30 -8.87 -4.85
N LEU A 6 6.52 -9.58 -4.04
CA LEU A 6 5.74 -8.97 -2.95
C LEU A 6 6.63 -8.31 -1.89
N MET A 7 7.72 -8.97 -1.47
CA MET A 7 8.68 -8.38 -0.53
C MET A 7 9.30 -7.09 -1.07
N ARG A 8 9.60 -7.03 -2.37
CA ARG A 8 10.10 -5.81 -3.02
C ARG A 8 9.04 -4.72 -3.06
N LEU A 9 7.80 -5.05 -3.40
CA LEU A 9 6.70 -4.09 -3.39
C LEU A 9 6.50 -3.49 -2.01
N ALA A 10 6.43 -4.32 -0.97
CA ALA A 10 6.30 -3.86 0.41
C ALA A 10 7.52 -3.06 0.89
N ALA A 11 8.73 -3.41 0.47
CA ALA A 11 9.94 -2.64 0.77
C ALA A 11 9.93 -1.26 0.10
N ASN A 12 9.48 -1.17 -1.15
CA ASN A 12 9.33 0.10 -1.86
C ASN A 12 8.30 1.00 -1.14
N VAL A 13 7.13 0.46 -0.79
CA VAL A 13 6.10 1.19 -0.02
C VAL A 13 6.67 1.73 1.29
N ARG A 14 7.47 0.93 2.02
CA ARG A 14 8.13 1.39 3.25
C ARG A 14 9.14 2.50 3.01
N MET A 15 9.89 2.44 1.90
CA MET A 15 10.82 3.50 1.53
C MET A 15 10.07 4.80 1.23
N ASP A 16 8.99 4.72 0.45
CA ASP A 16 8.16 5.87 0.11
C ASP A 16 7.59 6.54 1.38
N ILE A 17 7.07 5.74 2.33
CA ILE A 17 6.60 6.24 3.65
C ILE A 17 7.69 7.03 4.37
N VAL A 18 8.92 6.50 4.44
CA VAL A 18 10.03 7.17 5.13
C VAL A 18 10.41 8.46 4.41
N THR A 19 10.49 8.43 3.08
CA THR A 19 10.81 9.59 2.25
C THR A 19 9.76 10.69 2.40
N GLU A 20 8.47 10.36 2.38
CA GLU A 20 7.37 11.32 2.48
C GLU A 20 7.31 11.95 3.88
N VAL A 21 7.38 11.15 4.95
CA VAL A 21 7.36 11.66 6.33
C VAL A 21 8.57 12.56 6.60
N TYR A 22 9.75 12.15 6.13
CA TYR A 22 10.96 12.98 6.23
C TYR A 22 10.79 14.31 5.48
N SER A 23 10.32 14.26 4.23
CA SER A 23 10.13 15.45 3.39
C SER A 23 9.11 16.41 3.97
N ALA A 24 8.05 15.89 4.59
CA ALA A 24 7.03 16.69 5.26
C ALA A 24 7.44 17.19 6.65
N SER A 25 8.55 16.69 7.22
CA SER A 25 8.96 16.90 8.62
C SER A 25 7.85 16.58 9.63
N SER A 26 6.91 15.70 9.27
CA SER A 26 5.70 15.39 10.04
C SER A 26 5.04 14.11 9.52
N GLY A 27 4.42 13.32 10.41
CA GLY A 27 3.67 12.12 10.04
C GLY A 27 3.72 10.99 11.08
N HIS A 28 2.98 9.91 10.83
CA HIS A 28 2.88 8.73 11.71
C HIS A 28 3.34 7.45 10.98
N PRO A 29 4.65 7.18 10.88
CA PRO A 29 5.16 6.08 10.04
C PRO A 29 4.93 4.69 10.64
N GLY A 30 4.71 4.56 11.95
CA GLY A 30 4.66 3.25 12.62
C GLY A 30 3.59 2.30 12.04
N GLY A 31 2.35 2.79 11.93
CA GLY A 31 1.23 1.99 11.42
C GLY A 31 1.40 1.62 9.94
N SER A 32 1.79 2.58 9.10
CA SER A 32 1.96 2.36 7.66
C SER A 32 3.14 1.43 7.35
N LEU A 33 4.25 1.51 8.10
CA LEU A 33 5.38 0.58 7.97
C LEU A 33 5.00 -0.86 8.37
N SER A 34 4.15 -1.01 9.40
CA SER A 34 3.72 -2.33 9.89
C SER A 34 2.83 -3.06 8.88
N ILE A 35 1.85 -2.37 8.30
CA ILE A 35 0.82 -3.00 7.44
C ILE A 35 1.27 -3.23 5.98
N ALA A 36 2.44 -2.74 5.57
CA ALA A 36 2.87 -2.71 4.17
C ALA A 36 2.84 -4.08 3.45
N ASP A 37 3.19 -5.19 4.12
CA ASP A 37 3.15 -6.52 3.50
C ASP A 37 1.70 -6.97 3.19
N VAL A 38 0.77 -6.66 4.10
CA VAL A 38 -0.66 -6.98 3.94
C VAL A 38 -1.23 -6.16 2.78
N LEU A 39 -0.97 -4.85 2.75
CA LEU A 39 -1.44 -4.00 1.66
C LEU A 39 -0.85 -4.40 0.31
N ALA A 40 0.44 -4.74 0.26
CA ALA A 40 1.09 -5.22 -0.96
C ALA A 40 0.42 -6.48 -1.50
N TYR A 41 -0.01 -7.40 -0.65
CA TYR A 41 -0.75 -8.59 -1.06
C TYR A 41 -2.19 -8.25 -1.49
N LEU A 42 -2.91 -7.48 -0.67
CA LEU A 42 -4.31 -7.11 -0.93
C LEU A 42 -4.46 -6.41 -2.27
N TYR A 43 -3.70 -5.34 -2.50
CA TYR A 43 -3.77 -4.56 -3.74
C TYR A 43 -3.25 -5.30 -4.97
N LYS A 44 -2.40 -6.33 -4.79
CA LYS A 44 -1.86 -7.07 -5.94
C LYS A 44 -2.72 -8.26 -6.35
N TYR A 45 -3.41 -8.89 -5.41
CA TYR A 45 -4.02 -10.20 -5.64
C TYR A 45 -5.45 -10.38 -5.12
N VAL A 46 -5.92 -9.53 -4.21
CA VAL A 46 -7.22 -9.72 -3.56
C VAL A 46 -8.23 -8.68 -4.00
N LEU A 47 -7.87 -7.39 -3.89
CA LEU A 47 -8.79 -6.30 -4.15
C LEU A 47 -9.01 -6.11 -5.66
N ARG A 48 -10.27 -6.04 -6.06
CA ARG A 48 -10.70 -5.53 -7.36
C ARG A 48 -10.67 -3.99 -7.33
N VAL A 49 -9.56 -3.42 -7.78
CA VAL A 49 -9.35 -1.97 -7.90
C VAL A 49 -8.78 -1.65 -9.27
N ASP A 50 -9.40 -0.73 -9.99
CA ASP A 50 -8.84 -0.12 -11.20
C ASP A 50 -8.50 1.35 -10.93
N PRO A 51 -7.20 1.72 -10.87
CA PRO A 51 -6.78 3.10 -10.68
C PRO A 51 -7.27 4.06 -11.78
N LYS A 52 -7.62 3.55 -12.97
CA LYS A 52 -8.16 4.35 -14.08
C LYS A 52 -9.67 4.56 -13.98
N ASN A 53 -10.36 3.75 -13.17
CA ASN A 53 -11.80 3.84 -12.92
C ASN A 53 -12.10 3.73 -11.41
N PRO A 54 -11.67 4.72 -10.60
CA PRO A 54 -11.81 4.66 -9.14
C PRO A 54 -13.27 4.72 -8.65
N ASP A 55 -14.20 5.16 -9.49
CA ASP A 55 -15.63 5.28 -9.18
C ASP A 55 -16.45 4.07 -9.63
N ASP A 56 -15.80 2.99 -10.06
CA ASP A 56 -16.48 1.72 -10.37
C ASP A 56 -17.38 1.31 -9.18
N PRO A 57 -18.71 1.23 -9.37
CA PRO A 57 -19.64 0.94 -8.29
C PRO A 57 -19.42 -0.46 -7.68
N ASP A 58 -18.83 -1.37 -8.45
CA ASP A 58 -18.60 -2.76 -8.05
C ASP A 58 -17.19 -2.99 -7.47
N ARG A 59 -16.29 -2.00 -7.42
CA ARG A 59 -14.95 -2.21 -6.87
C ARG A 59 -14.96 -2.65 -5.40
N ASP A 60 -13.93 -3.36 -4.99
CA ASP A 60 -13.70 -3.58 -3.57
C ASP A 60 -13.35 -2.26 -2.87
N ARG A 61 -13.79 -2.11 -1.63
CA ARG A 61 -13.55 -0.92 -0.81
C ARG A 61 -12.56 -1.23 0.29
N PHE A 62 -11.47 -0.48 0.31
CA PHE A 62 -10.51 -0.46 1.41
C PHE A 62 -10.78 0.77 2.29
N VAL A 63 -10.85 0.55 3.60
CA VAL A 63 -10.99 1.61 4.60
C VAL A 63 -9.84 1.45 5.59
N LEU A 64 -9.03 2.49 5.74
CA LEU A 64 -8.02 2.59 6.80
C LEU A 64 -8.67 3.34 7.96
N SER A 65 -9.02 2.60 9.02
CA SER A 65 -9.76 3.12 10.18
C SER A 65 -8.90 3.96 11.13
#